data_AF-A0ABD3ZI77-F1
#
_entry.id   AF-A0ABD3ZI77-F1
#
_cell.length_a   1.000
_cell.length_b   1.000
_cell.length_c   1.000
_cell.angle_alpha   90.00
_cell.angle_beta   90.00
_cell.angle_gamma   90.00
#
_symmetry.space_group_name_H-M   'P 1'
#
loop_
_entity.id
_entity.type
_entity.pdbx_description
1 polymer ?
#
loop_
_entity_poly.entity_id
_entity_poly.type
_entity_poly.pdbx_seq_one_letter_code
_entity_poly.pdbx_strand_id
1 'polypeptide(L)'
;MNVSKGLMWHNGEKIRLSHLLEKIPPNKWDWYLYEIEAVGIAPRGMSMIDFEQQVLSSDTGLNLSWDELTSFANSLDDITNFF
;
A
#
# COMPACT_ATOMS: atom_id res chain seq x y z
N MET A 1 18.07 -5.26 -15.84
CA MET A 1 17.69 -4.09 -15.00
C MET A 1 18.03 -4.47 -13.57
N ASN A 2 18.99 -3.81 -12.92
CA ASN A 2 19.27 -4.07 -11.50
C ASN A 2 18.19 -3.34 -10.69
N VAL A 3 17.23 -4.10 -10.18
CA VAL A 3 16.25 -3.56 -9.23
C VAL A 3 16.97 -3.41 -7.90
N SER A 4 17.25 -2.17 -7.51
CA SER A 4 17.70 -1.85 -6.16
C SER A 4 16.57 -2.22 -5.20
N LYS A 5 16.71 -3.36 -4.50
CA LYS A 5 15.75 -3.74 -3.47
C LYS A 5 15.93 -2.80 -2.29
N GLY A 6 14.87 -2.09 -1.90
CA GLY A 6 14.87 -1.26 -0.70
C GLY A 6 15.10 -2.12 0.55
N LEU A 7 15.68 -1.53 1.59
CA LEU A 7 15.74 -2.16 2.91
C LEU A 7 14.32 -2.22 3.48
N MET A 8 13.76 -3.42 3.63
CA MET A 8 12.41 -3.63 4.16
C MET A 8 12.35 -3.60 5.69
N TRP A 9 13.50 -3.50 6.36
CA TRP A 9 13.62 -3.57 7.81
C TRP A 9 14.56 -2.47 8.32
N HIS A 10 14.21 -1.89 9.47
CA HIS A 10 15.02 -0.91 10.19
C HIS A 10 14.94 -1.21 11.69
N ASN A 11 16.09 -1.39 12.35
CA ASN A 11 16.19 -1.69 13.79
C ASN A 11 15.35 -2.89 14.27
N GLY A 12 15.16 -3.91 13.43
CA GLY A 12 14.36 -5.09 13.77
C GLY A 12 12.86 -4.94 13.52
N GLU A 13 12.40 -3.77 13.06
CA GLU A 13 11.02 -3.52 12.68
C GLU A 13 10.89 -3.46 11.16
N LYS A 14 9.80 -3.99 10.62
CA LYS A 14 9.48 -3.90 9.19
C LYS A 14 9.06 -2.47 8.87
N ILE A 15 9.55 -1.93 7.76
CA ILE A 15 9.15 -0.60 7.30
C ILE A 15 7.75 -0.70 6.68
N ARG A 16 6.77 -0.12 7.37
CA ARG A 16 5.39 -0.01 6.91
C ARG A 16 5.26 0.99 5.76
N LEU A 17 4.26 0.76 4.90
CA LEU A 17 3.89 1.73 3.87
C LEU A 17 3.56 3.10 4.47
N SER A 18 2.87 3.13 5.62
CA SER A 18 2.56 4.38 6.33
C SER A 18 3.81 5.18 6.70
N HIS A 19 4.87 4.54 7.19
CA HIS A 19 6.14 5.22 7.52
C HIS A 19 6.81 5.87 6.30
N LEU A 20 6.64 5.27 5.12
CA LEU A 20 7.16 5.83 3.87
C LEU A 20 6.33 7.05 3.45
N LEU A 21 5.00 6.95 3.54
CA LEU A 21 4.09 8.03 3.17
C LEU A 21 4.23 9.25 4.08
N GLU A 22 4.59 9.08 5.35
CA GLU A 22 4.91 10.20 6.27
C GLU A 22 6.06 11.10 5.80
N LYS A 23 6.92 10.62 4.89
CA LYS A 23 8.01 11.43 4.33
C LYS A 23 7.53 12.37 3.22
N ILE A 24 6.30 12.21 2.75
CA ILE A 24 5.71 13.02 1.69
C ILE A 24 4.68 13.96 2.33
N PRO A 25 4.76 15.28 2.09
CA PRO A 25 3.75 16.22 2.58
C PRO A 25 2.35 15.92 2.01
N PRO A 26 1.28 16.21 2.76
CA PRO A 26 -0.09 16.13 2.24
C PRO A 26 -0.24 16.91 0.93
N ASN A 27 -0.90 16.29 -0.04
CA ASN A 27 -0.94 16.77 -1.42
C ASN A 27 -2.27 16.43 -2.11
N LYS A 28 -2.44 16.96 -3.33
CA LYS A 28 -3.61 16.72 -4.19
C LYS A 28 -3.21 16.00 -5.48
N TRP A 29 -2.16 15.18 -5.43
CA TRP A 29 -1.74 14.39 -6.59
C TRP A 29 -2.66 13.20 -6.79
N ASP A 30 -2.70 12.71 -8.02
CA ASP A 30 -3.33 11.44 -8.36
C ASP A 30 -2.35 10.31 -8.04
N TRP A 31 -2.70 9.47 -7.06
CA TRP A 31 -1.91 8.30 -6.69
C TRP A 31 -2.48 7.07 -7.37
N TYR A 32 -1.63 6.27 -8.02
CA TYR A 32 -2.06 5.07 -8.73
C TYR A 32 -1.42 3.83 -8.11
N LEU A 33 -2.27 2.91 -7.68
CA LEU A 33 -1.87 1.59 -7.19
C LEU A 33 -2.00 0.58 -8.34
N TYR A 34 -0.89 -0.08 -8.69
CA TYR A 34 -0.84 -1.02 -9.82
C TYR A 34 -0.94 -2.49 -9.38
N GLU A 35 -0.46 -2.80 -8.18
CA GLU A 35 -0.42 -4.16 -7.66
C GLU A 35 -0.43 -4.11 -6.13
N ILE A 36 -1.13 -5.06 -5.52
CA ILE A 36 -1.13 -5.24 -4.07
C ILE A 36 -1.47 -6.68 -3.70
N GLU A 37 -0.80 -7.16 -2.66
CA GLU A 37 -1.14 -8.37 -1.90
C GLU A 37 -0.98 -7.99 -0.42
N ALA A 38 -2.07 -7.96 0.35
CA ALA A 38 -2.07 -7.35 1.67
C ALA A 38 -3.07 -7.98 2.65
N VAL A 39 -2.87 -7.70 3.94
CA VAL A 39 -3.82 -8.01 5.00
C VAL A 39 -4.16 -6.69 5.70
N GLY A 40 -5.43 -6.46 6.00
CA GLY A 40 -5.92 -5.22 6.60
C GLY A 40 -7.34 -4.89 6.16
N ILE A 41 -7.68 -3.60 6.17
CA ILE A 41 -9.00 -3.11 5.76
C ILE A 41 -8.89 -2.49 4.37
N ALA A 42 -9.54 -3.09 3.38
CA ALA A 42 -9.56 -2.51 2.04
C ALA A 42 -10.38 -1.21 1.98
N PRO A 43 -10.02 -0.28 1.07
CA PRO A 43 -10.78 0.94 0.85
C PRO A 43 -12.21 0.66 0.37
N ARG A 44 -13.05 1.70 0.43
CA ARG A 44 -14.39 1.73 -0.20
C ARG A 44 -15.35 0.63 0.28
N GLY A 45 -15.09 0.06 1.46
CA GLY A 45 -15.91 -1.01 2.04
C GLY A 45 -15.81 -2.35 1.31
N MET A 46 -14.76 -2.54 0.50
CA MET A 46 -14.53 -3.78 -0.24
C MET A 46 -13.93 -4.85 0.67
N SER A 47 -14.01 -6.12 0.24
CA SER A 47 -13.11 -7.14 0.78
C SER A 47 -11.70 -6.92 0.25
N MET A 48 -10.68 -7.38 0.97
CA MET A 48 -9.28 -7.28 0.48
C MET A 48 -9.10 -8.03 -0.84
N ILE A 49 -9.71 -9.21 -0.98
CA ILE A 49 -9.64 -10.02 -2.21
C ILE A 49 -10.23 -9.25 -3.40
N ASP A 50 -11.42 -8.66 -3.23
CA ASP A 50 -12.05 -7.90 -4.33
C ASP A 50 -11.23 -6.65 -4.69
N PHE A 51 -10.63 -6.01 -3.70
CA PHE A 51 -9.77 -4.84 -3.91
C PHE A 51 -8.49 -5.20 -4.67
N GLU A 52 -7.81 -6.28 -4.28
CA GLU A 52 -6.63 -6.82 -4.98
C GLU A 52 -6.95 -7.17 -6.44
N GLN A 53 -8.08 -7.84 -6.70
CA GLN A 53 -8.52 -8.15 -8.06
C GLN A 53 -8.88 -6.89 -8.87
N GLN A 54 -9.51 -5.89 -8.24
CA GLN A 54 -9.81 -4.62 -8.90
C GLN A 54 -8.53 -3.87 -9.30
N VAL A 55 -7.55 -3.79 -8.38
CA VAL A 55 -6.25 -3.16 -8.66
C VAL A 55 -5.55 -3.88 -9.82
N LEU A 56 -5.47 -5.22 -9.76
CA LEU A 56 -4.78 -6.03 -10.75
C LEU A 56 -5.43 -6.00 -12.14
N SER A 57 -6.75 -5.82 -12.20
CA SER A 57 -7.49 -5.73 -13.46
C SER A 57 -7.43 -4.35 -14.12
N SER A 58 -6.85 -3.34 -13.46
CA SER A 58 -6.73 -1.99 -14.00
C SER A 58 -5.43 -1.79 -14.78
N ASP A 59 -5.52 -1.64 -16.11
CA ASP A 59 -4.37 -1.34 -16.98
C ASP A 59 -3.64 -0.04 -16.61
N THR A 60 -4.35 0.92 -16.02
CA THR A 60 -3.81 2.24 -15.63
C THR A 60 -3.57 2.38 -14.13
N GLY A 61 -3.75 1.30 -13.36
CA GLY A 61 -3.75 1.33 -11.90
C GLY A 61 -5.04 1.93 -11.33
N LEU A 62 -5.28 1.70 -10.05
CA LEU A 62 -6.42 2.24 -9.31
C LEU A 62 -6.04 3.60 -8.73
N ASN A 63 -6.80 4.65 -9.10
CA ASN A 63 -6.61 5.98 -8.53
C ASN A 63 -7.09 6.02 -7.06
N LEU A 64 -6.25 6.60 -6.21
CA LEU A 64 -6.51 6.89 -4.81
C LEU A 64 -6.20 8.37 -4.54
N SER A 65 -7.03 9.02 -3.72
CA SER A 65 -6.66 10.31 -3.14
C SER A 65 -5.56 10.14 -2.09
N TRP A 66 -4.86 11.21 -1.74
CA TRP A 66 -3.87 11.18 -0.66
C TRP A 66 -4.47 10.67 0.67
N ASP A 67 -5.67 11.12 1.02
CA ASP A 67 -6.36 10.73 2.27
C ASP A 67 -6.77 9.26 2.24
N GLU A 68 -7.23 8.77 1.08
CA GLU A 68 -7.58 7.37 0.89
C GLU A 68 -6.34 6.47 0.98
N LEU A 69 -5.24 6.85 0.31
CA LEU A 69 -3.98 6.11 0.32
C LEU A 69 -3.38 6.02 1.73
N THR A 70 -3.35 7.14 2.46
CA THR A 70 -2.81 7.17 3.82
C THR A 70 -3.69 6.43 4.82
N SER A 71 -5.01 6.56 4.73
CA SER A 71 -5.96 5.79 5.56
C SER A 71 -5.81 4.29 5.29
N PHE A 72 -5.70 3.91 4.02
CA PHE A 72 -5.48 2.53 3.63
C PHE A 72 -4.16 2.00 4.18
N ALA A 73 -3.05 2.71 3.97
CA ALA A 73 -1.72 2.31 4.45
C ALA A 73 -1.66 2.13 5.98
N ASN A 74 -2.40 2.94 6.74
CA ASN A 74 -2.49 2.82 8.20
C ASN A 74 -3.33 1.63 8.67
N SER A 75 -4.18 1.08 7.79
CA SER A 75 -5.02 -0.08 8.09
C SER A 75 -4.36 -1.42 7.76
N LEU A 76 -3.18 -1.39 7.14
CA LEU A 76 -2.46 -2.60 6.74
C LEU A 76 -1.74 -3.21 7.93
N ASP A 77 -1.91 -4.51 8.07
CA ASP A 77 -1.15 -5.32 9.01
C ASP A 77 0.13 -5.81 8.33
N ASP A 78 1.25 -5.59 9.00
CA ASP A 78 2.49 -6.25 8.60
C ASP A 78 2.41 -7.72 9.00
N ILE A 79 2.47 -8.60 8.00
CA ILE A 79 2.67 -10.03 8.24
C ILE A 79 4.07 -10.20 8.83
N THR A 80 4.16 -10.35 10.15
CA THR A 80 5.41 -10.61 10.87
C THR A 80 5.78 -12.09 10.91
N ASN A 81 4.83 -12.98 10.62
CA ASN A 81 5.00 -14.42 10.64
C ASN A 81 4.78 -15.00 9.24
N PHE A 82 5.87 -15.40 8.60
CA PHE A 82 5.78 -16.47 7.60
C PHE A 82 5.74 -17.78 8.38
N PHE A 83 4.64 -18.54 8.25
CA PHE A 83 4.62 -19.95 8.63
C PHE A 83 5.24 -20.80 7.53
#